data_AF-A0A5N5ECS0-F1
#
_entry.id   AF-A0A5N5ECS0-F1
#
_cell.length_a   1.000
_cell.length_b   1.000
_cell.length_c   1.000
_cell.angle_alpha   90.00
_cell.angle_beta   90.00
_cell.angle_gamma   90.00
#
_symmetry.space_group_name_H-M   'P 1'
#
loop_
_entity.id
_entity.type
_entity.pdbx_description
1 polymer ?
#
loop_
_entity_poly.entity_id
_entity_poly.type
_entity_poly.pdbx_seq_one_letter_code
_entity_poly.pdbx_strand_id
1 'polypeptide(L)'
;MPGSPARPGGRREHRDAAPPLSHTRRSRMSITAAMPTAKERPRRTRTKRVSHLPAIRLSSLLPSHIDLHDPLKPSLVCRDCGTWVPITGMQSKTQKLVPHHTGRADVAAAIRCRSSNRRIEWDMTIPEWHQALTDAVKEAASRQATTVLPKAFSPATDQTLRARAQRTPAGRLADWNAVLPRVAATDAHRQVAPAGDSPALSRTVPLDKLKITH
;
A
#
# COMPACT_ATOMS: atom_id res chain seq x y z
N MET A 1 63.60 19.07 -30.37
CA MET A 1 64.60 18.02 -30.66
C MET A 1 65.86 18.36 -29.88
N PRO A 2 66.60 17.41 -29.31
CA PRO A 2 66.30 16.32 -28.37
C PRO A 2 66.96 16.67 -26.99
N GLY A 3 67.00 15.88 -25.93
CA GLY A 3 66.69 14.49 -25.66
C GLY A 3 66.91 14.21 -24.17
N SER A 4 66.12 13.26 -23.66
CA SER A 4 66.51 12.36 -22.56
C SER A 4 67.85 11.66 -22.89
N PRO A 5 68.62 11.07 -21.93
CA PRO A 5 68.08 10.05 -21.03
C PRO A 5 68.79 9.77 -19.68
N ALA A 6 68.20 8.79 -19.00
CA ALA A 6 68.84 7.70 -18.24
C ALA A 6 69.06 7.85 -16.72
N ARG A 7 68.22 7.11 -15.98
CA ARG A 7 68.53 6.43 -14.71
C ARG A 7 69.56 5.30 -14.95
N PRO A 8 70.30 4.83 -13.92
CA PRO A 8 69.88 3.70 -13.05
C PRO A 8 70.29 3.96 -11.57
N GLY A 9 69.93 3.26 -10.50
CA GLY A 9 69.44 1.90 -10.25
C GLY A 9 70.21 1.34 -9.03
N GLY A 10 69.53 0.69 -8.07
CA GLY A 10 70.12 -0.15 -7.00
C GLY A 10 69.95 0.40 -5.56
N ARG A 11 69.05 -0.11 -4.72
CA ARG A 11 69.02 -1.42 -3.98
C ARG A 11 69.82 -1.32 -2.65
N ARG A 12 69.15 -1.13 -1.50
CA ARG A 12 68.81 -2.14 -0.42
C ARG A 12 70.02 -2.28 0.54
N GLU A 13 69.97 -2.16 1.88
CA GLU A 13 69.25 -2.87 2.96
C GLU A 13 69.45 -2.06 4.28
N HIS A 14 68.41 -1.78 5.08
CA HIS A 14 67.93 -2.52 6.28
C HIS A 14 68.95 -2.77 7.41
N ARG A 15 68.80 -2.01 8.51
CA ARG A 15 68.96 -2.42 9.94
C ARG A 15 68.03 -1.52 10.77
N ASP A 16 66.91 -2.04 11.27
CA ASP A 16 66.72 -2.68 12.58
C ASP A 16 66.35 -1.68 13.68
N ALA A 17 65.04 -1.58 13.94
CA ALA A 17 64.47 -1.26 15.25
C ALA A 17 63.00 -1.69 15.27
N ALA A 18 62.73 -2.82 15.92
CA ALA A 18 61.38 -3.30 16.17
C ALA A 18 60.69 -2.47 17.28
N PRO A 19 59.41 -2.09 17.11
CA PRO A 19 58.55 -1.73 18.23
C PRO A 19 57.65 -2.91 18.66
N PRO A 20 57.22 -2.94 19.93
CA PRO A 20 56.62 -4.11 20.55
C PRO A 20 55.21 -4.41 20.07
N LEU A 21 54.94 -5.71 19.96
CA LEU A 21 53.66 -6.35 19.66
C LEU A 21 52.65 -6.06 20.78
N SER A 22 51.93 -4.96 20.68
CA SER A 22 50.64 -4.80 21.35
C SER A 22 49.58 -5.49 20.49
N HIS A 23 49.36 -6.78 20.77
CA HIS A 23 48.20 -7.53 20.29
C HIS A 23 46.93 -6.89 20.87
N THR A 24 46.48 -5.79 20.25
CA THR A 24 45.07 -5.43 20.30
C THR A 24 44.34 -6.54 19.54
N ARG A 25 43.82 -7.48 20.32
CA ARG A 25 42.80 -8.44 19.91
C ARG A 25 41.67 -7.62 19.27
N ARG A 26 41.73 -7.41 17.96
CA ARG A 26 40.55 -7.02 17.16
C ARG A 26 39.57 -8.16 17.36
N SER A 27 38.73 -8.03 18.37
CA SER A 27 37.43 -8.70 18.40
C SER A 27 36.79 -8.38 17.06
N ARG A 28 36.81 -9.35 16.14
CA ARG A 28 35.86 -9.39 15.05
C ARG A 28 34.50 -9.46 15.74
N MET A 29 33.87 -8.31 15.95
CA MET A 29 32.44 -8.24 16.14
C MET A 29 31.84 -8.74 14.82
N SER A 30 31.64 -10.05 14.73
CA SER A 30 30.75 -10.65 13.74
C SER A 30 29.34 -10.30 14.17
N ILE A 31 28.95 -9.03 13.95
CA ILE A 31 27.55 -8.65 13.97
C ILE A 31 27.00 -9.21 12.68
N THR A 32 26.48 -10.44 12.71
CA THR A 32 25.54 -10.89 11.69
C THR A 32 24.28 -10.06 11.90
N ALA A 33 24.33 -8.79 11.49
CA ALA A 33 23.16 -7.94 11.50
C ALA A 33 22.18 -8.58 10.52
N ALA A 34 21.03 -9.02 11.03
CA ALA A 34 19.96 -9.49 10.18
C ALA A 34 19.71 -8.43 9.08
N MET A 35 19.63 -8.88 7.83
CA MET A 35 19.42 -7.97 6.72
C MET A 35 18.17 -7.14 6.98
N PRO A 36 18.24 -5.79 6.88
CA PRO A 36 17.07 -4.97 7.11
C PRO A 36 15.97 -5.36 6.13
N THR A 37 14.73 -5.36 6.62
CA THR A 37 13.54 -5.61 5.81
C THR A 37 13.07 -4.34 5.12
N ALA A 38 12.39 -4.52 3.99
CA ALA A 38 11.81 -3.43 3.22
C ALA A 38 10.85 -2.62 4.10
N LYS A 39 10.97 -1.30 4.07
CA LYS A 39 10.09 -0.39 4.80
C LYS A 39 8.82 -0.07 4.01
N GLU A 40 7.77 0.32 4.73
CA GLU A 40 6.59 0.95 4.14
C GLU A 40 6.99 2.17 3.29
N ARG A 41 6.31 2.35 2.16
CA ARG A 41 6.61 3.41 1.21
C ARG A 41 6.09 4.74 1.74
N PRO A 42 6.93 5.79 1.82
CA PRO A 42 6.45 7.10 2.22
C PRO A 42 5.44 7.63 1.18
N ARG A 43 4.37 8.25 1.64
CA ARG A 43 3.35 8.83 0.74
C ARG A 43 3.82 10.12 0.06
N ARG A 44 4.70 10.88 0.71
CA ARG A 44 5.30 12.12 0.19
C ARG A 44 6.76 12.18 0.61
N THR A 45 7.61 12.80 -0.20
CA THR A 45 9.01 13.02 0.17
C THR A 45 9.45 14.43 -0.20
N ARG A 46 10.23 15.09 0.67
CA ARG A 46 10.77 16.44 0.44
C ARG A 46 12.08 16.44 -0.37
N THR A 47 12.62 15.28 -0.71
CA THR A 47 13.91 15.19 -1.41
C THR A 47 13.83 15.83 -2.79
N LYS A 48 14.85 16.63 -3.13
CA LYS A 48 15.03 17.17 -4.48
C LYS A 48 15.68 16.16 -5.44
N ARG A 49 16.24 15.03 -4.94
CA ARG A 49 16.93 14.02 -5.77
C ARG A 49 16.00 13.43 -6.82
N VAL A 50 16.48 13.33 -8.05
CA VAL A 50 15.78 12.73 -9.19
C VAL A 50 16.67 11.63 -9.77
N SER A 51 16.08 10.52 -10.21
CA SER A 51 16.84 9.46 -10.90
C SER A 51 17.30 9.92 -12.28
N HIS A 52 18.47 9.45 -12.72
CA HIS A 52 18.99 9.69 -14.07
C HIS A 52 18.29 8.85 -15.15
N LEU A 53 17.48 7.86 -14.75
CA LEU A 53 16.72 7.02 -15.67
C LEU A 53 15.72 7.87 -16.49
N PRO A 54 15.39 7.45 -17.73
CA PRO A 54 14.38 8.11 -18.55
C PRO A 54 13.04 8.23 -17.82
N ALA A 55 12.29 9.31 -18.06
CA ALA A 55 10.98 9.50 -17.44
C ALA A 55 10.03 8.34 -17.80
N ILE A 56 9.12 8.02 -16.88
CA ILE A 56 8.01 7.09 -17.16
C ILE A 56 6.89 7.92 -17.77
N ARG A 57 6.55 7.62 -19.02
CA ARG A 57 5.34 8.13 -19.68
C ARG A 57 4.11 7.43 -19.14
N LEU A 58 3.08 8.15 -18.76
CA LEU A 58 1.86 7.55 -18.22
C LEU A 58 1.15 6.70 -19.28
N SER A 59 1.04 7.19 -20.51
CA SER A 59 0.42 6.44 -21.62
C SER A 59 1.08 5.10 -21.91
N SER A 60 2.34 4.93 -21.50
CA SER A 60 3.10 3.71 -21.71
C SER A 60 2.77 2.61 -20.68
N LEU A 61 2.01 2.91 -19.63
CA LEU A 61 1.54 1.94 -18.65
C LEU A 61 0.13 1.48 -19.01
N LEU A 62 -0.25 0.29 -18.54
CA LEU A 62 -1.65 -0.14 -18.61
C LEU A 62 -2.51 0.86 -17.79
N PRO A 63 -3.72 1.21 -18.25
CA PRO A 63 -4.60 2.10 -17.47
C PRO A 63 -4.86 1.59 -16.04
N SER A 64 -4.94 0.27 -15.85
CA SER A 64 -5.09 -0.40 -14.55
C SER A 64 -3.83 -0.39 -13.68
N HIS A 65 -2.69 0.02 -14.22
CA HIS A 65 -1.41 0.18 -13.50
C HIS A 65 -1.17 1.62 -13.06
N ILE A 66 -2.16 2.49 -13.22
CA ILE A 66 -2.12 3.89 -12.83
C ILE A 66 -3.37 4.13 -11.98
N ASP A 67 -3.22 4.85 -10.89
CA ASP A 67 -4.33 5.34 -10.08
C ASP A 67 -4.15 6.85 -9.91
N LEU A 68 -4.99 7.62 -10.61
CA LEU A 68 -5.01 9.09 -10.59
C LEU A 68 -6.27 9.64 -9.92
N HIS A 69 -7.08 8.81 -9.25
CA HIS A 69 -8.33 9.27 -8.64
C HIS A 69 -8.07 10.27 -7.50
N ASP A 70 -8.75 11.42 -7.51
CA ASP A 70 -8.84 12.31 -6.34
C ASP A 70 -9.96 11.80 -5.40
N PRO A 71 -9.79 11.76 -4.06
CA PRO A 71 -8.70 12.25 -3.22
C PRO A 71 -7.54 11.26 -3.00
N LEU A 72 -7.53 10.14 -3.72
CA LEU A 72 -6.46 9.15 -3.59
C LEU A 72 -5.14 9.73 -4.10
N LYS A 73 -4.07 9.47 -3.36
CA LYS A 73 -2.75 10.02 -3.71
C LYS A 73 -2.30 9.35 -5.01
N PRO A 74 -1.98 10.12 -6.08
CA PRO A 74 -1.64 9.54 -7.37
C PRO A 74 -0.53 8.51 -7.22
N SER A 75 -0.73 7.33 -7.81
CA SER A 75 0.18 6.20 -7.69
C SER A 75 0.22 5.41 -8.99
N LEU A 76 1.30 4.68 -9.21
CA LEU A 76 1.42 3.80 -10.36
C LEU A 76 2.22 2.54 -10.02
N VAL A 77 2.07 1.51 -10.83
CA VAL A 77 2.89 0.29 -10.74
C VAL A 77 4.27 0.58 -11.33
N CYS A 78 5.29 0.48 -10.48
CA CYS A 78 6.68 0.66 -10.92
C CYS A 78 7.09 -0.47 -11.88
N ARG A 79 7.58 -0.12 -13.08
CA ARG A 79 8.03 -1.07 -14.12
C ARG A 79 9.15 -2.01 -13.68
N ASP A 80 9.97 -1.61 -12.71
CA ASP A 80 11.14 -2.38 -12.32
C ASP A 80 10.88 -3.38 -11.19
N CYS A 81 9.90 -3.11 -10.33
CA CYS A 81 9.61 -3.97 -9.19
C CYS A 81 8.16 -4.46 -9.13
N GLY A 82 7.29 -4.02 -10.05
CA GLY A 82 5.90 -4.50 -10.16
C GLY A 82 4.98 -4.07 -9.02
N THR A 83 5.40 -3.12 -8.19
CA THR A 83 4.62 -2.71 -7.01
C THR A 83 3.99 -1.34 -7.19
N TRP A 84 2.85 -1.10 -6.53
CA TRP A 84 2.24 0.22 -6.43
C TRP A 84 3.11 1.21 -5.64
N VAL A 85 3.47 2.32 -6.29
CA VAL A 85 4.36 3.33 -5.76
C VAL A 85 3.70 4.71 -5.86
N PRO A 86 3.61 5.46 -4.74
CA PRO A 86 3.10 6.82 -4.74
C PRO A 86 3.93 7.78 -5.61
N ILE A 87 3.24 8.72 -6.23
CA ILE A 87 3.81 9.87 -6.92
C ILE A 87 3.92 11.01 -5.91
N THR A 88 5.07 11.65 -5.87
CA THR A 88 5.31 12.83 -5.05
C THR A 88 5.60 14.06 -5.91
N GLY A 89 5.40 15.24 -5.33
CA GLY A 89 5.61 16.50 -6.04
C GLY A 89 4.45 16.92 -6.95
N MET A 90 3.21 16.47 -6.69
CA MET A 90 2.03 16.87 -7.48
C MET A 90 1.88 18.40 -7.62
N GLN A 91 2.24 19.15 -6.57
CA GLN A 91 2.22 20.62 -6.53
C GLN A 91 3.54 21.28 -6.99
N SER A 92 4.47 20.53 -7.58
CA SER A 92 5.81 20.99 -7.93
C SER A 92 6.08 20.80 -9.42
N LYS A 93 7.08 21.47 -9.99
CA LYS A 93 7.48 21.30 -11.41
C LYS A 93 8.05 19.91 -11.75
N THR A 94 8.22 19.03 -10.76
CA THR A 94 8.84 17.72 -10.95
C THR A 94 8.09 16.67 -10.15
N GLN A 95 7.24 15.92 -10.85
CA GLN A 95 6.58 14.74 -10.34
C GLN A 95 7.47 13.52 -10.52
N LYS A 96 7.55 12.69 -9.48
CA LYS A 96 8.41 11.50 -9.48
C LYS A 96 7.91 10.45 -8.51
N LEU A 97 8.34 9.22 -8.71
CA LEU A 97 8.09 8.14 -7.75
C LEU A 97 8.78 8.41 -6.42
N VAL A 98 8.10 8.08 -5.32
CA VAL A 98 8.74 8.11 -4.00
C VAL A 98 9.88 7.09 -3.92
N PRO A 99 10.86 7.33 -3.04
CA PRO A 99 11.75 6.30 -2.55
C PRO A 99 11.02 5.00 -2.17
N HIS A 100 11.36 3.88 -2.80
CA HIS A 100 10.84 2.57 -2.41
C HIS A 100 11.88 1.43 -2.50
N HIS A 101 11.56 0.29 -1.88
CA HIS A 101 12.24 -0.99 -2.04
C HIS A 101 11.50 -1.87 -3.06
N THR A 102 12.17 -2.91 -3.56
CA THR A 102 11.64 -3.81 -4.61
C THR A 102 10.57 -4.77 -4.12
N GLY A 103 10.55 -5.12 -2.83
CA GLY A 103 9.61 -6.10 -2.27
C GLY A 103 8.56 -5.51 -1.34
N ARG A 104 7.76 -6.41 -0.74
CA ARG A 104 6.75 -6.08 0.26
C ARG A 104 7.40 -5.64 1.57
N ALA A 105 6.81 -4.63 2.20
CA ALA A 105 7.25 -4.14 3.50
C ALA A 105 7.28 -5.26 4.55
N ASP A 106 8.25 -5.21 5.45
CA ASP A 106 8.48 -6.10 6.59
C ASP A 106 8.78 -7.58 6.23
N VAL A 107 8.70 -7.95 4.96
CA VAL A 107 8.90 -9.33 4.47
C VAL A 107 10.16 -9.45 3.62
N ALA A 108 10.30 -8.60 2.60
CA ALA A 108 11.43 -8.70 1.67
C ALA A 108 12.67 -8.00 2.21
N ALA A 109 13.84 -8.33 1.68
CA ALA A 109 15.06 -7.57 1.95
C ALA A 109 14.90 -6.10 1.52
N ALA A 110 15.52 -5.17 2.27
CA ALA A 110 15.49 -3.73 2.01
C ALA A 110 16.34 -3.30 0.79
N ILE A 111 16.16 -3.98 -0.34
CA ILE A 111 16.86 -3.68 -1.57
C ILE A 111 16.19 -2.48 -2.23
N ARG A 112 16.97 -1.41 -2.41
CA ARG A 112 16.54 -0.18 -3.04
C ARG A 112 16.13 -0.43 -4.49
N CYS A 113 14.92 -0.02 -4.88
CA CYS A 113 14.51 -0.11 -6.28
C CYS A 113 15.23 0.94 -7.13
N ARG A 114 15.74 0.54 -8.31
CA ARG A 114 16.45 1.42 -9.26
C ARG A 114 15.56 2.55 -9.81
N SER A 115 14.26 2.32 -9.94
CA SER A 115 13.26 3.33 -10.34
C SER A 115 12.81 4.25 -9.21
N SER A 116 13.45 4.20 -8.04
CA SER A 116 13.19 5.20 -7.00
C SER A 116 13.51 6.62 -7.48
N ASN A 117 12.68 7.60 -7.13
CA ASN A 117 12.83 8.99 -7.57
C ASN A 117 12.82 9.18 -9.11
N ARG A 118 12.32 8.20 -9.87
CA ARG A 118 12.21 8.30 -11.32
C ARG A 118 11.10 9.28 -11.71
N ARG A 119 11.40 10.16 -12.68
CA ARG A 119 10.48 11.18 -13.16
C ARG A 119 9.28 10.56 -13.84
N ILE A 120 8.17 11.27 -13.78
CA ILE A 120 6.94 10.93 -14.47
C ILE A 120 6.68 12.03 -15.50
N GLU A 121 6.41 11.60 -16.71
CA GLU A 121 5.99 12.44 -17.82
C GLU A 121 4.48 12.31 -17.97
N TRP A 122 3.78 13.43 -17.80
CA TRP A 122 2.33 13.51 -17.89
C TRP A 122 1.93 13.74 -19.34
N ASP A 123 2.05 12.70 -20.14
CA ASP A 123 1.72 12.71 -21.57
C ASP A 123 0.26 12.34 -21.86
N MET A 124 -0.55 12.21 -20.81
CA MET A 124 -2.00 12.08 -20.89
C MET A 124 -2.66 12.83 -19.73
N THR A 125 -3.89 13.29 -19.95
CA THR A 125 -4.68 13.99 -18.94
C THR A 125 -5.42 13.01 -18.02
N ILE A 126 -5.88 13.47 -16.84
CA ILE A 126 -6.69 12.63 -15.93
C ILE A 126 -7.99 12.16 -16.62
N PRO A 127 -8.74 13.02 -17.34
CA PRO A 127 -9.91 12.56 -18.11
C PRO A 127 -9.58 11.52 -19.17
N GLU A 128 -8.47 11.68 -19.91
CA GLU A 128 -8.02 10.70 -20.90
C GLU A 128 -7.68 9.35 -20.25
N TRP A 129 -7.00 9.35 -19.10
CA TRP A 129 -6.74 8.14 -18.34
C TRP A 129 -8.04 7.47 -17.86
N HIS A 130 -9.00 8.26 -17.34
CA HIS A 130 -10.28 7.73 -16.88
C HIS A 130 -11.08 7.08 -18.02
N GLN A 131 -11.04 7.71 -19.20
CA GLN A 131 -11.63 7.16 -20.41
C GLN A 131 -10.93 5.84 -20.82
N ALA A 132 -9.59 5.84 -20.87
CA ALA A 132 -8.81 4.64 -21.20
C ALA A 132 -9.06 3.48 -20.21
N LEU A 133 -9.23 3.78 -18.91
CA LEU A 133 -9.59 2.79 -17.90
C LEU A 133 -11.00 2.24 -18.13
N THR A 134 -11.96 3.11 -18.43
CA THR A 134 -13.34 2.72 -18.73
C THR A 134 -13.40 1.81 -19.95
N ASP A 135 -12.67 2.15 -21.01
CA ASP A 135 -12.66 1.37 -22.25
C ASP A 135 -11.98 0.01 -22.05
N ALA A 136 -10.89 -0.04 -21.29
CA ALA A 136 -10.24 -1.30 -20.90
C ALA A 136 -11.18 -2.22 -20.09
N VAL A 137 -11.97 -1.65 -19.17
CA VAL A 137 -12.96 -2.41 -18.38
C VAL A 137 -14.09 -2.94 -19.28
N LYS A 138 -14.62 -2.12 -20.19
CA LYS A 138 -15.65 -2.54 -21.16
C LYS A 138 -15.16 -3.69 -22.04
N GLU A 139 -13.94 -3.59 -22.56
CA GLU A 139 -13.32 -4.63 -23.38
C GLU A 139 -13.06 -5.92 -22.57
N ALA A 140 -12.64 -5.82 -21.31
CA ALA A 140 -12.50 -7.00 -20.46
C ALA A 140 -13.86 -7.66 -20.17
N ALA A 141 -14.90 -6.87 -19.94
CA ALA A 141 -16.25 -7.36 -19.69
C ALA A 141 -16.88 -8.02 -20.93
N SER A 142 -16.63 -7.51 -22.14
CA SER A 142 -17.15 -8.09 -23.39
C SER A 142 -16.60 -9.50 -23.64
N ARG A 143 -15.35 -9.77 -23.25
CA ARG A 143 -14.71 -11.09 -23.37
C ARG A 143 -15.19 -12.10 -22.31
N GLN A 144 -15.70 -11.61 -21.19
CA GLN A 144 -16.17 -12.41 -20.06
C GLN A 144 -17.70 -12.35 -19.95
N ALA A 145 -18.40 -12.58 -21.08
CA ALA A 145 -19.83 -12.79 -21.05
C ALA A 145 -20.14 -14.16 -20.44
N THR A 146 -20.03 -14.29 -19.12
CA THR A 146 -20.72 -15.35 -18.39
C THR A 146 -22.18 -14.97 -18.36
N THR A 147 -23.01 -15.66 -19.16
CA THR A 147 -24.47 -15.60 -19.01
C THR A 147 -24.81 -16.10 -17.62
N VAL A 148 -24.91 -15.18 -16.66
CA VAL A 148 -25.48 -15.48 -15.36
C VAL A 148 -26.96 -15.66 -15.61
N LEU A 149 -27.38 -16.91 -15.75
CA LEU A 149 -28.81 -17.24 -15.80
C LEU A 149 -29.43 -16.65 -14.52
N PRO A 150 -30.44 -15.76 -14.62
CA PRO A 150 -31.13 -15.27 -13.45
C PRO A 150 -31.58 -16.48 -12.63
N LYS A 151 -31.24 -16.51 -11.34
CA LYS A 151 -31.71 -17.57 -10.47
C LYS A 151 -33.24 -17.57 -10.55
N ALA A 152 -33.81 -18.72 -10.93
CA ALA A 152 -35.25 -18.84 -11.11
C ALA A 152 -35.97 -18.26 -9.90
N PHE A 153 -36.83 -17.28 -10.17
CA PHE A 153 -37.57 -16.59 -9.13
C PHE A 153 -38.59 -17.59 -8.56
N SER A 154 -38.36 -18.09 -7.35
CA SER A 154 -39.25 -19.10 -6.80
C SER A 154 -40.61 -18.49 -6.45
N PRO A 155 -41.72 -19.23 -6.60
CA PRO A 155 -43.04 -18.78 -6.17
C PRO A 155 -43.06 -18.31 -4.70
N ALA A 156 -42.26 -18.95 -3.83
CA ALA A 156 -42.12 -18.55 -2.43
C ALA A 156 -41.47 -17.17 -2.26
N THR A 157 -40.50 -16.82 -3.12
CA THR A 157 -39.86 -15.50 -3.11
C THR A 157 -40.85 -14.43 -3.58
N ASP A 158 -41.60 -14.69 -4.64
CA ASP A 158 -42.65 -13.79 -5.14
C ASP A 158 -43.74 -13.55 -4.09
N GLN A 159 -44.23 -14.63 -3.47
CA GLN A 159 -45.24 -14.54 -2.40
C GLN A 159 -44.74 -13.71 -1.22
N THR A 160 -43.49 -13.90 -0.79
CA THR A 160 -42.88 -13.14 0.32
C THR A 160 -42.76 -11.65 -0.03
N LEU A 161 -42.35 -11.33 -1.26
CA LEU A 161 -42.21 -9.95 -1.72
C LEU A 161 -43.56 -9.26 -1.86
N ARG A 162 -44.58 -9.94 -2.39
CA ARG A 162 -45.96 -9.43 -2.44
C ARG A 162 -46.54 -9.20 -1.05
N ALA A 163 -46.36 -10.15 -0.13
CA ALA A 163 -46.79 -9.99 1.26
C ALA A 163 -46.10 -8.79 1.93
N ARG A 164 -44.80 -8.56 1.63
CA ARG A 164 -44.06 -7.40 2.12
C ARG A 164 -44.55 -6.08 1.52
N ALA A 165 -44.89 -6.06 0.23
CA ALA A 165 -45.42 -4.89 -0.46
C ALA A 165 -46.83 -4.52 0.04
N GLN A 166 -47.62 -5.50 0.47
CA GLN A 166 -48.98 -5.31 1.00
C GLN A 166 -49.01 -4.95 2.49
N ARG A 167 -47.86 -4.93 3.20
CA ARG A 167 -47.84 -4.59 4.63
C ARG A 167 -48.16 -3.12 4.87
N THR A 168 -49.24 -2.88 5.59
CA THR A 168 -49.60 -1.54 6.07
C THR A 168 -48.73 -1.12 7.27
N PRO A 169 -48.59 0.19 7.55
CA PRO A 169 -47.94 0.68 8.77
C PRO A 169 -48.53 0.08 10.06
N ALA A 170 -49.87 -0.05 10.13
CA ALA A 170 -50.56 -0.67 11.26
C ALA A 170 -50.19 -2.15 11.43
N GLY A 171 -50.12 -2.91 10.34
CA GLY A 171 -49.67 -4.30 10.38
C GLY A 171 -48.23 -4.45 10.86
N ARG A 172 -47.33 -3.54 10.48
CA ARG A 172 -45.94 -3.55 10.98
C ARG A 172 -45.86 -3.27 12.48
N LEU A 173 -46.69 -2.35 12.99
CA LEU A 173 -46.74 -2.06 14.42
C LEU A 173 -47.29 -3.25 15.21
N ALA A 174 -48.33 -3.93 14.69
CA ALA A 174 -48.86 -5.15 15.29
C ALA A 174 -47.83 -6.29 15.27
N ASP A 175 -47.15 -6.52 14.14
CA ASP A 175 -46.07 -7.51 14.02
C ASP A 175 -44.95 -7.23 15.03
N TRP A 176 -44.54 -5.97 15.20
CA TRP A 176 -43.53 -5.57 16.18
C TRP A 176 -44.00 -5.80 17.61
N ASN A 177 -45.22 -5.38 17.95
CA ASN A 177 -45.80 -5.58 19.27
C ASN A 177 -45.91 -7.07 19.65
N ALA A 178 -46.19 -7.94 18.68
CA ALA A 178 -46.20 -9.39 18.90
C ALA A 178 -44.81 -9.97 19.21
N VAL A 179 -43.74 -9.36 18.69
CA VAL A 179 -42.35 -9.81 18.89
C VAL A 179 -41.70 -9.19 20.13
N LEU A 180 -42.19 -8.04 20.60
CA LEU A 180 -41.66 -7.32 21.77
C LEU A 180 -41.43 -8.18 23.02
N PRO A 181 -42.36 -9.06 23.46
CA PRO A 181 -42.15 -9.88 24.66
C PRO A 181 -40.95 -10.83 24.52
N ARG A 182 -40.77 -11.41 23.33
CA ARG A 182 -39.64 -12.32 23.04
C ARG A 182 -38.31 -11.57 23.02
N VAL A 183 -38.29 -10.36 22.47
CA VAL A 183 -37.11 -9.48 22.49
C VAL A 183 -36.77 -9.12 23.93
N ALA A 184 -37.74 -8.69 24.72
CA ALA A 184 -37.54 -8.37 26.14
C ALA A 184 -36.98 -9.56 26.94
N ALA A 185 -37.52 -10.77 26.74
CA ALA A 185 -36.99 -11.97 27.37
C ALA A 185 -35.54 -12.26 26.95
N THR A 186 -35.24 -12.13 25.65
CA THR A 186 -33.88 -12.33 25.11
C THR A 186 -32.90 -11.31 25.70
N ASP A 187 -33.30 -10.05 25.82
CA ASP A 187 -32.46 -9.01 26.39
C ASP A 187 -32.25 -9.19 27.91
N ALA A 188 -33.27 -9.65 28.65
CA ALA A 188 -33.09 -10.05 30.04
C ALA A 188 -32.05 -11.17 30.20
N HIS A 189 -32.07 -12.18 29.31
CA HIS A 189 -31.05 -13.23 29.31
C HIS A 189 -29.64 -12.70 28.98
N ARG A 190 -29.52 -11.73 28.07
CA ARG A 190 -28.23 -11.10 27.74
C ARG A 190 -27.65 -10.26 28.87
N GLN A 191 -28.50 -9.70 29.73
CA GLN A 191 -28.06 -8.93 30.90
C GLN A 191 -27.51 -9.81 32.02
N VAL A 192 -27.82 -11.11 32.02
CA VAL A 192 -27.22 -12.07 32.95
C VAL A 192 -25.80 -12.38 32.47
N ALA A 193 -24.82 -11.69 33.05
CA ALA A 193 -23.41 -12.06 32.87
C ALA A 193 -23.14 -13.42 33.52
N PRO A 194 -22.47 -14.36 32.84
CA PRO A 194 -22.03 -15.60 33.47
C PRO A 194 -21.06 -15.28 34.62
N ALA A 195 -21.23 -15.94 35.77
CA ALA A 195 -20.36 -15.75 36.92
C ALA A 195 -18.91 -16.13 36.56
N GLY A 196 -18.00 -15.17 36.64
CA GLY A 196 -16.56 -15.39 36.44
C GLY A 196 -15.92 -14.59 35.30
N ASP A 197 -16.70 -14.11 34.32
CA ASP A 197 -16.20 -13.28 33.24
C ASP A 197 -16.67 -11.83 33.42
N SER A 198 -15.78 -10.98 33.90
CA SER A 198 -15.95 -9.54 33.71
C SER A 198 -15.54 -9.22 32.28
N PRO A 199 -16.41 -8.65 31.41
CA PRO A 199 -15.96 -8.15 30.12
C PRO A 199 -14.84 -7.14 30.40
N ALA A 200 -13.69 -7.32 29.74
CA ALA A 200 -12.56 -6.41 29.88
C ALA A 200 -13.07 -4.98 29.76
N LEU A 201 -12.87 -4.17 30.82
CA LEU A 201 -13.40 -2.81 30.96
C LEU A 201 -13.35 -2.11 29.61
N SER A 202 -14.51 -2.01 28.95
CA SER A 202 -14.60 -1.32 27.67
C SER A 202 -14.24 0.14 27.96
N ARG A 203 -13.30 0.69 27.19
CA ARG A 203 -12.96 2.12 27.28
C ARG A 203 -14.26 2.91 27.17
N THR A 204 -14.51 3.78 28.15
CA THR A 204 -15.65 4.69 28.16
C THR A 204 -15.67 5.47 26.86
N VAL A 205 -16.67 5.21 26.02
CA VAL A 205 -16.86 5.95 24.76
C VAL A 205 -17.48 7.29 25.12
N PRO A 206 -16.82 8.43 24.86
CA PRO A 206 -17.41 9.75 25.13
C PRO A 206 -18.66 9.92 24.25
N LEU A 207 -19.83 10.02 24.88
CA LEU A 207 -21.12 10.15 24.18
C LEU A 207 -21.34 11.56 23.62
N ASP A 208 -20.55 12.53 24.06
CA ASP A 208 -20.88 13.93 23.80
C ASP A 208 -20.27 14.46 22.50
N LYS A 209 -19.12 13.92 22.03
CA LYS A 209 -18.45 14.37 20.78
C LYS A 209 -17.59 13.29 20.12
N LEU A 210 -17.92 12.94 18.88
CA LEU A 210 -17.04 12.19 17.97
C LEU A 210 -15.87 13.08 17.53
N LYS A 211 -14.69 12.93 18.15
CA LYS A 211 -13.46 13.57 17.67
C LYS A 211 -12.76 12.66 16.68
N ILE A 212 -13.01 12.87 15.39
CA ILE A 212 -12.17 12.33 14.32
C ILE A 212 -10.89 13.16 14.33
N THR A 213 -9.76 12.54 14.66
CA THR A 213 -8.43 13.16 14.54
C THR A 213 -7.82 12.75 13.20
N HIS A 214 -7.39 13.74 12.42
CA HIS A 214 -6.80 13.60 11.08
C HIS A 214 -5.33 13.19 11.13
#